data_AF-F2RHX6-F1
#
_entry.id   AF-F2RHX6-F1
#
_cell.length_a   1.000
_cell.length_b   1.000
_cell.length_c   1.000
_cell.angle_alpha   90.00
_cell.angle_beta   90.00
_cell.angle_gamma   90.00
#
_symmetry.space_group_name_H-M   'P 1'
#
loop_
_entity.id
_entity.type
_entity.pdbx_description
1 polymer ?
#
loop_
_entity_poly.entity_id
_entity_poly.type
_entity_poly.pdbx_seq_one_letter_code
_entity_poly.pdbx_strand_id
1 'polypeptide(L)'
;MPALPATSWAVLGLLSFGRELSGYDIKKWSDRSLGLFYWSPSFSQIYSELKRLEQAGLAGSRLVPPEAGSRDKRVYRITDEGLAAVRTWARTAPLDPPVLKHGPMLRLWLGHLLEPERMREILAAHRAHAEGMRLRAEADAADASADEAWAYPRLTLRWAERYYAAERDLADAMLADIEELDPPEGTGRS
;
A
#
# COMPACT_ATOMS: atom_id res chain seq x y z
N MET A 1 19.73 13.64 -12.47
CA MET A 1 18.59 12.72 -12.61
C MET A 1 17.36 13.53 -13.01
N PRO A 2 16.44 13.00 -13.83
CA PRO A 2 15.19 13.69 -14.13
C PRO A 2 14.41 13.93 -12.83
N ALA A 3 13.85 15.13 -12.67
CA ALA A 3 12.99 15.46 -11.55
C ALA A 3 11.62 14.79 -11.74
N LEU A 4 11.47 13.60 -11.18
CA LEU A 4 10.25 12.80 -11.26
C LEU A 4 9.55 12.74 -9.90
N PRO A 5 8.21 12.82 -9.87
CA PRO A 5 7.46 12.58 -8.64
C PRO A 5 7.66 11.13 -8.16
N ALA A 6 7.47 10.90 -6.86
CA ALA A 6 7.61 9.57 -6.27
C ALA A 6 6.66 8.52 -6.92
N THR A 7 5.53 8.98 -7.46
CA THR A 7 4.62 8.16 -8.29
C THR A 7 5.29 7.59 -9.52
N SER A 8 6.09 8.37 -10.25
CA SER A 8 6.83 7.87 -11.41
C SER A 8 7.84 6.82 -11.01
N TRP A 9 8.56 7.00 -9.90
CA TRP A 9 9.55 6.05 -9.41
C TRP A 9 8.92 4.72 -9.00
N ALA A 10 7.74 4.77 -8.36
CA ALA A 10 6.97 3.57 -8.04
C ALA A 10 6.55 2.81 -9.30
N VAL A 11 6.00 3.51 -10.31
CA VAL A 11 5.59 2.89 -11.58
C VAL A 11 6.79 2.33 -12.35
N LEU A 12 7.91 3.05 -12.39
CA LEU A 12 9.14 2.60 -13.02
C LEU A 12 9.74 1.38 -12.30
N GLY A 13 9.68 1.37 -10.96
CA GLY A 13 10.05 0.22 -10.13
C GLY A 13 9.22 -1.02 -10.46
N LEU A 14 7.90 -0.87 -10.65
CA LEU A 14 7.03 -1.97 -11.07
C LEU A 14 7.40 -2.51 -12.47
N LEU A 15 7.82 -1.64 -13.40
CA LEU A 15 8.32 -2.09 -14.71
C LEU A 15 9.68 -2.79 -14.65
N SER A 16 10.42 -2.66 -13.54
CA SER A 16 11.79 -3.20 -13.42
C SER A 16 11.86 -4.72 -13.23
N PHE A 17 10.74 -5.40 -12.97
CA PHE A 17 10.65 -6.86 -12.81
C PHE A 17 10.77 -7.64 -14.14
N GLY A 18 11.38 -7.06 -15.17
CA GLY A 18 11.85 -7.76 -16.36
C GLY A 18 10.80 -8.18 -17.39
N ARG A 19 9.51 -7.90 -17.16
CA ARG A 19 8.41 -8.25 -18.07
C ARG A 19 7.66 -7.04 -18.58
N GLU A 20 7.02 -7.18 -19.73
CA GLU A 20 6.10 -6.16 -20.24
C GLU A 20 4.81 -6.18 -19.42
N LEU A 21 4.33 -5.00 -19.03
CA LEU A 21 3.12 -4.84 -18.21
C LEU A 21 2.13 -3.92 -18.92
N SER A 22 0.84 -4.25 -18.87
CA SER A 22 -0.19 -3.26 -19.17
C SER A 22 -0.48 -2.36 -17.97
N GLY A 23 -1.21 -1.28 -18.19
CA GLY A 23 -1.73 -0.45 -17.10
C GLY A 23 -2.57 -1.23 -16.08
N TYR A 24 -3.26 -2.28 -16.51
CA TYR A 24 -3.98 -3.18 -15.61
C TYR A 24 -3.04 -4.03 -14.75
N ASP A 25 -1.99 -4.59 -15.36
CA ASP A 25 -1.00 -5.39 -14.64
C ASP A 25 -0.29 -4.54 -13.58
N ILE A 26 0.09 -3.30 -13.95
CA ILE A 26 0.70 -2.32 -13.03
C ILE A 26 -0.25 -1.99 -11.87
N LYS A 27 -1.54 -1.76 -12.15
CA LYS A 27 -2.54 -1.47 -11.10
C LYS A 27 -2.68 -2.65 -10.14
N LYS A 28 -2.85 -3.86 -10.69
CA LYS A 28 -2.99 -5.09 -9.90
C LYS A 28 -1.78 -5.29 -8.99
N TRP A 29 -0.58 -5.05 -9.50
CA TRP A 29 0.65 -5.18 -8.73
C TRP A 29 0.77 -4.13 -7.64
N SER A 30 0.48 -2.87 -7.97
CA SER A 30 0.50 -1.79 -6.98
C SER A 30 -0.51 -2.02 -5.85
N ASP A 31 -1.71 -2.53 -6.16
CA ASP A 31 -2.75 -2.78 -5.14
C ASP A 31 -2.40 -3.93 -4.19
N ARG A 32 -1.60 -4.89 -4.65
CA ARG A 32 -1.20 -6.05 -3.85
C ARG A 32 -0.06 -5.72 -2.90
N SER A 33 0.93 -4.93 -3.34
CA SER A 33 2.12 -4.64 -2.54
C SER A 33 2.18 -3.20 -2.07
N LEU A 34 2.35 -2.25 -3.00
CA LEU A 34 2.58 -0.83 -2.67
C LEU A 34 1.45 -0.25 -1.82
N GLY A 35 0.20 -0.62 -2.08
CA GLY A 35 -0.97 -0.11 -1.35
C GLY A 35 -1.00 -0.44 0.15
N LEU A 36 -0.15 -1.34 0.65
CA LEU A 36 -0.08 -1.69 2.07
C LEU A 36 0.86 -0.81 2.89
N PHE A 37 1.86 -0.18 2.26
CA PHE A 37 2.88 0.63 2.95
C PHE A 37 3.12 1.99 2.27
N TYR A 38 2.45 2.22 1.16
CA TYR A 38 2.50 3.42 0.35
C TYR A 38 1.12 3.66 -0.25
N TRP A 39 0.95 4.72 -1.05
CA TRP A 39 -0.31 4.87 -1.79
C TRP A 39 -0.26 4.00 -3.05
N SER A 40 -1.38 3.35 -3.37
CA SER A 40 -1.57 2.75 -4.69
C SER A 40 -2.15 3.81 -5.65
N PRO A 41 -1.48 4.13 -6.77
CA PRO A 41 -1.98 5.11 -7.71
C PRO A 41 -3.25 4.62 -8.42
N SER A 42 -4.15 5.54 -8.72
CA SER A 42 -5.32 5.27 -9.56
C SER A 42 -4.90 4.90 -10.98
N PHE A 43 -5.84 4.34 -11.78
CA PHE A 43 -5.59 4.10 -13.20
C PHE A 43 -5.16 5.37 -13.95
N SER A 44 -5.85 6.49 -13.71
CA SER A 44 -5.53 7.77 -14.37
C SER A 44 -4.14 8.28 -13.99
N GLN A 45 -3.74 8.11 -12.73
CA GLN A 45 -2.38 8.42 -12.28
C GLN A 45 -1.37 7.51 -12.97
N ILE A 46 -1.58 6.19 -13.00
CA ILE A 46 -0.68 5.23 -13.68
C ILE A 46 -0.46 5.64 -15.14
N TYR A 47 -1.52 5.91 -15.90
CA TYR A 47 -1.37 6.32 -17.30
C TYR A 47 -0.66 7.67 -17.46
N SER A 48 -0.90 8.62 -16.54
CA SER A 48 -0.18 9.90 -16.52
C SER A 48 1.31 9.73 -16.26
N GLU A 49 1.66 8.84 -15.32
CA GLU A 49 3.05 8.51 -15.01
C GLU A 49 3.74 7.76 -16.14
N LEU A 50 3.06 6.79 -16.76
CA LEU A 50 3.60 6.05 -17.91
C LEU A 50 3.94 6.99 -19.07
N LYS A 51 3.03 7.92 -19.39
CA LYS A 51 3.29 8.95 -20.41
C LYS A 51 4.52 9.80 -20.06
N ARG A 52 4.68 10.18 -18.80
CA ARG A 52 5.85 10.94 -18.32
C ARG A 52 7.15 10.14 -18.45
N LEU A 53 7.11 8.85 -18.10
CA LEU A 53 8.26 7.95 -18.23
C LEU A 53 8.65 7.73 -19.70
N GLU A 54 7.68 7.62 -20.60
CA GLU A 54 7.92 7.55 -22.05
C GLU A 54 8.56 8.84 -22.59
N GLN A 55 8.03 10.01 -22.20
CA GLN A 55 8.60 11.30 -22.58
C GLN A 55 10.04 11.50 -22.07
N ALA A 56 10.36 10.89 -20.93
CA ALA A 56 11.70 10.90 -20.35
C ALA A 56 12.63 9.80 -20.92
N GLY A 57 12.15 8.95 -21.83
CA GLY A 57 12.90 7.83 -22.40
C GLY A 57 13.19 6.70 -21.41
N LEU A 58 12.48 6.65 -20.28
CA LEU A 58 12.70 5.65 -19.21
C LEU A 58 11.81 4.41 -19.37
N ALA A 59 10.78 4.50 -20.21
CA ALA A 59 9.92 3.40 -20.59
C ALA A 59 9.56 3.51 -22.08
N GLY A 60 9.31 2.38 -22.71
CA GLY A 60 8.70 2.30 -24.03
C GLY A 60 7.36 1.58 -23.97
N SER A 61 6.51 1.79 -24.97
CA SER A 61 5.26 1.02 -25.12
C SER A 61 5.08 0.48 -26.53
N ARG A 62 4.28 -0.57 -26.63
CA ARG A 62 3.83 -1.14 -27.90
C ARG A 62 2.39 -1.62 -27.79
N LEU A 63 1.70 -1.67 -28.93
CA LEU A 63 0.39 -2.30 -29.02
C LEU A 63 0.57 -3.80 -29.18
N VAL A 64 -0.20 -4.56 -28.40
CA VAL A 64 -0.32 -6.01 -28.54
C VAL A 64 -1.65 -6.27 -29.25
N PRO A 65 -1.64 -7.03 -30.37
CA PRO A 65 -2.86 -7.46 -31.02
C PRO A 65 -3.77 -8.20 -30.05
N PRO A 66 -5.09 -8.12 -30.22
CA PRO A 66 -6.00 -8.80 -29.31
C PRO A 66 -5.86 -10.32 -29.38
N GLU A 67 -5.91 -10.98 -28.23
CA GLU A 67 -6.34 -12.37 -28.19
C GLU A 67 -7.86 -12.40 -28.43
N ALA A 68 -8.35 -13.45 -29.13
CA ALA A 68 -9.70 -13.54 -29.70
C ALA A 68 -10.81 -12.86 -28.86
N GLY A 69 -11.29 -11.69 -29.32
CA GLY A 69 -12.40 -10.94 -28.71
C GLY A 69 -12.01 -9.79 -27.77
N SER A 70 -10.73 -9.53 -27.51
CA SER A 70 -10.26 -8.40 -26.71
C SER A 70 -10.14 -7.10 -27.53
N ARG A 71 -10.05 -5.95 -26.85
CA ARG A 71 -9.51 -4.72 -27.44
C ARG A 71 -7.98 -4.76 -27.50
N ASP A 72 -7.38 -3.92 -28.34
CA ASP A 72 -5.93 -3.70 -28.36
C ASP A 72 -5.40 -3.39 -26.96
N LYS A 73 -4.37 -4.13 -26.52
CA LYS A 73 -3.75 -3.96 -25.21
C LYS A 73 -2.42 -3.24 -25.40
N ARG A 74 -2.27 -2.06 -24.79
CA ARG A 74 -0.96 -1.38 -24.71
C ARG A 74 -0.17 -1.98 -23.56
N VAL A 75 1.06 -2.42 -23.86
CA VAL A 75 2.03 -2.89 -22.85
C VAL A 75 3.23 -1.97 -22.82
N TYR A 76 3.85 -1.90 -21.65
CA TYR A 76 4.96 -1.01 -21.34
C TYR A 76 6.15 -1.84 -20.86
N ARG A 77 7.35 -1.38 -21.20
CA ARG A 77 8.62 -1.99 -20.79
C ARG A 77 9.57 -0.90 -20.32
N ILE A 78 10.33 -1.19 -19.28
CA ILE A 78 11.43 -0.33 -18.84
C ILE A 78 12.55 -0.33 -19.90
N THR A 79 13.18 0.82 -20.14
CA THR A 79 14.39 0.94 -20.97
C THR A 79 15.66 0.70 -20.13
N ASP A 80 16.81 0.56 -20.77
CA ASP A 80 18.09 0.44 -20.06
C ASP A 80 18.40 1.72 -19.26
N GLU A 81 18.08 2.88 -19.83
CA GLU A 81 18.16 4.18 -19.16
C GLU A 81 17.20 4.25 -17.96
N GLY A 82 15.97 3.73 -18.11
CA GLY A 82 14.99 3.62 -17.04
C GLY A 82 15.49 2.75 -15.89
N LEU A 83 16.10 1.61 -16.21
CA LEU A 83 16.67 0.70 -15.22
C LEU A 83 17.85 1.35 -14.47
N ALA A 84 18.74 2.03 -15.18
CA ALA A 84 19.84 2.78 -14.57
C ALA A 84 19.33 3.91 -13.66
N ALA A 85 18.28 4.63 -14.10
CA ALA A 85 17.67 5.71 -13.35
C ALA A 85 17.03 5.21 -12.04
N VAL A 86 16.21 4.16 -12.09
CA VAL A 86 15.55 3.63 -10.87
C VAL A 86 16.55 3.02 -9.90
N ARG A 87 17.62 2.38 -10.39
CA ARG A 87 18.72 1.90 -9.54
C ARG A 87 19.45 3.03 -8.83
N THR A 88 19.69 4.14 -9.53
CA THR A 88 20.34 5.32 -8.96
C THR A 88 19.42 5.96 -7.92
N TRP A 89 18.14 6.12 -8.23
CA TRP A 89 17.14 6.64 -7.30
C TRP A 89 17.05 5.79 -6.02
N ALA A 90 16.90 4.47 -6.16
CA ALA A 90 16.79 3.57 -5.00
C ALA A 90 18.04 3.59 -4.10
N ARG A 91 19.20 3.99 -4.62
CA ARG A 91 20.45 4.11 -3.86
C ARG A 91 20.64 5.47 -3.20
N THR A 92 20.14 6.55 -3.81
CA THR A 92 20.56 7.93 -3.50
C THR A 92 19.44 8.84 -3.03
N ALA A 93 18.18 8.44 -3.23
CA ALA A 93 17.05 9.21 -2.76
C ALA A 93 17.11 9.34 -1.22
N PRO A 94 16.80 10.53 -0.66
CA PRO A 94 16.74 10.71 0.77
C PRO A 94 15.69 9.79 1.38
N LEU A 95 16.01 9.22 2.54
CA LEU A 95 15.10 8.40 3.32
C LEU A 95 14.48 9.27 4.40
N ASP A 96 13.34 9.89 4.08
CA ASP A 96 12.58 10.64 5.07
C ASP A 96 11.85 9.66 6.01
N PRO A 97 11.78 9.94 7.32
CA PRO A 97 10.96 9.15 8.23
C PRO A 97 9.51 9.09 7.77
N PRO A 98 8.83 7.95 7.94
CA PRO A 98 7.41 7.85 7.61
C PRO A 98 6.59 8.80 8.49
N VAL A 99 5.66 9.54 7.87
CA VAL A 99 4.76 10.45 8.57
C VAL A 99 3.49 9.69 8.99
N LEU A 100 3.28 9.54 10.29
CA LEU A 100 2.07 8.92 10.82
C LEU A 100 0.89 9.90 10.80
N LYS A 101 -0.11 9.63 9.95
CA LYS A 101 -1.39 10.35 9.93
C LYS A 101 -2.52 9.40 10.33
N HIS A 102 -2.73 9.25 11.64
CA HIS A 102 -3.62 8.23 12.18
C HIS A 102 -5.00 8.79 12.56
N GLY A 103 -5.99 8.61 11.69
CA GLY A 103 -7.35 9.15 11.86
C GLY A 103 -8.07 8.68 13.13
N PRO A 104 -8.12 7.37 13.44
CA PRO A 104 -8.73 6.87 14.68
C PRO A 104 -8.06 7.45 15.94
N MET A 105 -6.73 7.42 16.05
CA MET A 105 -6.01 8.00 17.19
C MET A 105 -6.30 9.49 17.39
N LEU A 106 -6.40 10.28 16.30
CA LEU A 106 -6.79 11.68 16.40
C LEU A 106 -8.18 11.85 17.03
N ARG A 107 -9.13 10.97 16.70
CA ARG A 107 -10.48 10.99 17.30
C ARG A 107 -10.46 10.56 18.76
N LEU A 108 -9.65 9.55 19.12
CA LEU A 108 -9.46 9.14 20.51
C LEU A 108 -8.82 10.22 21.36
N TRP A 109 -7.85 10.96 20.81
CA TRP A 109 -7.25 12.11 21.48
C TRP A 109 -8.28 13.21 21.79
N LEU A 110 -9.31 13.32 20.95
CA LEU A 110 -10.49 14.17 21.16
C LEU A 110 -11.59 13.49 21.99
N GLY A 111 -11.31 12.38 22.68
CA GLY A 111 -12.31 11.56 23.35
C GLY A 111 -13.12 12.30 24.42
N HIS A 112 -12.57 13.36 25.02
CA HIS A 112 -13.31 14.25 25.93
C HIS A 112 -14.49 15.00 25.27
N LEU A 113 -14.60 14.97 23.94
CA LEU A 113 -15.70 15.55 23.16
C LEU A 113 -16.71 14.50 22.67
N LEU A 114 -16.50 13.22 23.00
CA LEU A 114 -17.29 12.10 22.49
C LEU A 114 -17.76 11.22 23.64
N GLU A 115 -18.92 10.60 23.47
CA GLU A 115 -19.43 9.60 24.43
C GLU A 115 -18.55 8.34 24.40
N PRO A 116 -18.35 7.66 25.55
CA PRO A 116 -17.56 6.42 25.64
C PRO A 116 -17.95 5.35 24.62
N GLU A 117 -19.25 5.16 24.36
CA GLU A 117 -19.77 4.23 23.36
C GLU A 117 -19.23 4.56 21.96
N ARG A 118 -19.15 5.85 21.64
CA ARG A 118 -18.65 6.31 20.33
C ARG A 118 -17.16 6.05 20.20
N MET A 119 -16.37 6.17 21.26
CA MET A 119 -14.96 5.73 21.23
C MET A 119 -14.85 4.23 20.96
N ARG A 120 -15.65 3.41 21.65
CA ARG A 120 -15.66 1.95 21.49
C ARG A 120 -15.98 1.56 20.04
N GLU A 121 -16.98 2.21 19.42
CA GLU A 121 -17.31 2.01 18.00
C GLU A 121 -16.15 2.35 17.05
N ILE A 122 -15.45 3.46 17.29
CA ILE A 122 -14.31 3.89 16.47
C ILE A 122 -13.17 2.87 16.55
N LEU A 123 -12.83 2.43 17.76
CA LEU A 123 -11.79 1.42 17.96
C LEU A 123 -12.18 0.06 17.39
N ALA A 124 -13.43 -0.39 17.58
CA ALA A 124 -13.92 -1.64 17.01
C ALA A 124 -13.85 -1.63 15.47
N ALA A 125 -14.22 -0.50 14.85
CA ALA A 125 -14.10 -0.33 13.40
C ALA A 125 -12.62 -0.32 12.94
N HIS A 126 -11.73 0.36 13.67
CA HIS A 126 -10.29 0.36 13.38
C HIS A 126 -9.69 -1.04 13.50
N ARG A 127 -10.01 -1.76 14.57
CA ARG A 127 -9.61 -3.14 14.81
C ARG A 127 -10.05 -4.07 13.67
N ALA A 128 -11.33 -4.00 13.30
CA ALA A 128 -11.87 -4.82 12.21
C ALA A 128 -11.20 -4.51 10.86
N HIS A 129 -10.91 -3.23 10.61
CA HIS A 129 -10.15 -2.82 9.44
C HIS A 129 -8.72 -3.38 9.46
N ALA A 130 -8.00 -3.26 10.59
CA ALA A 130 -6.65 -3.78 10.76
C ALA A 130 -6.60 -5.30 10.53
N GLU A 131 -7.53 -6.08 11.10
CA GLU A 131 -7.59 -7.52 10.87
C GLU A 131 -7.88 -7.87 9.40
N GLY A 132 -8.78 -7.13 8.73
CA GLY A 132 -9.03 -7.30 7.31
C GLY A 132 -7.79 -7.03 6.45
N MET A 133 -7.01 -6.00 6.79
CA MET A 133 -5.76 -5.68 6.10
C MET A 133 -4.65 -6.71 6.39
N ARG A 134 -4.58 -7.25 7.61
CA ARG A 134 -3.68 -8.34 7.98
C ARG A 134 -3.93 -9.58 7.13
N LEU A 135 -5.18 -10.04 7.08
CA LEU A 135 -5.59 -11.21 6.28
C LEU A 135 -5.30 -11.02 4.79
N ARG A 136 -5.52 -9.80 4.27
CA ARG A 136 -5.17 -9.47 2.89
C ARG A 136 -3.66 -9.56 2.65
N ALA A 137 -2.85 -8.98 3.53
CA ALA A 137 -1.39 -9.01 3.41
C ALA A 137 -0.83 -10.44 3.47
N GLU A 138 -1.39 -11.28 4.35
CA GLU A 138 -1.08 -12.70 4.47
C GLU A 138 -1.38 -13.46 3.15
N ALA A 139 -2.58 -13.27 2.60
CA ALA A 139 -2.98 -13.89 1.34
C ALA A 139 -2.09 -13.42 0.17
N ASP A 140 -1.84 -12.12 0.06
CA ASP A 140 -0.97 -11.56 -1.00
C ASP A 140 0.48 -12.07 -0.85
N ALA A 141 0.98 -12.25 0.38
CA ALA A 141 2.32 -12.80 0.63
C ALA A 141 2.44 -14.28 0.24
N ALA A 142 1.38 -15.06 0.47
CA ALA A 142 1.32 -16.46 0.06
C ALA A 142 1.29 -16.58 -1.47
N ASP A 143 0.48 -15.77 -2.16
CA ASP A 143 0.39 -15.72 -3.63
C ASP A 143 1.74 -15.32 -4.27
N ALA A 144 2.45 -14.35 -3.68
CA ALA A 144 3.74 -13.89 -4.17
C ALA A 144 4.87 -14.92 -3.99
N SER A 145 4.66 -16.00 -3.24
CA SER A 145 5.72 -16.98 -2.94
C SER A 145 6.19 -17.79 -4.14
N ALA A 146 5.40 -17.83 -5.22
CA ALA A 146 5.68 -18.60 -6.44
C ALA A 146 6.68 -17.93 -7.40
N ASP A 147 7.00 -16.63 -7.22
CA ASP A 147 7.87 -15.87 -8.12
C ASP A 147 9.13 -15.40 -7.38
N GLU A 148 10.30 -15.91 -7.79
CA GLU A 148 11.58 -15.58 -7.16
C GLU A 148 11.96 -14.09 -7.33
N ALA A 149 11.53 -13.46 -8.43
CA ALA A 149 11.72 -12.02 -8.64
C ALA A 149 10.95 -11.17 -7.60
N TRP A 150 9.98 -11.78 -6.90
CA TRP A 150 9.17 -11.15 -5.85
C TRP A 150 9.71 -11.36 -4.44
N ALA A 151 10.95 -11.84 -4.27
CA ALA A 151 11.53 -12.07 -2.95
C ALA A 151 11.48 -10.83 -2.02
N TYR A 152 11.85 -9.65 -2.52
CA TYR A 152 11.81 -8.40 -1.75
C TYR A 152 10.40 -7.84 -1.54
N PRO A 153 9.53 -7.76 -2.57
CA PRO A 153 8.11 -7.46 -2.36
C PRO A 153 7.45 -8.34 -1.29
N ARG A 154 7.76 -9.63 -1.26
CA ARG A 154 7.25 -10.55 -0.24
C ARG A 154 7.69 -10.17 1.18
N LEU A 155 8.89 -9.63 1.37
CA LEU A 155 9.31 -9.10 2.67
C LEU A 155 8.46 -7.91 3.10
N THR A 156 8.09 -7.03 2.16
CA THR A 156 7.19 -5.90 2.46
C THR A 156 5.77 -6.36 2.80
N LEU A 157 5.27 -7.43 2.16
CA LEU A 157 3.96 -8.01 2.47
C LEU A 157 3.94 -8.64 3.87
N ARG A 158 4.98 -9.39 4.23
CA ARG A 158 5.15 -9.94 5.59
C ARG A 158 5.29 -8.85 6.66
N TRP A 159 5.96 -7.75 6.31
CA TRP A 159 6.02 -6.59 7.19
C TRP A 159 4.62 -5.99 7.40
N ALA A 160 3.83 -5.82 6.33
CA ALA A 160 2.48 -5.29 6.41
C ALA A 160 1.55 -6.20 7.23
N GLU A 161 1.63 -7.52 7.06
CA GLU A 161 0.92 -8.49 7.90
C GLU A 161 1.20 -8.25 9.39
N ARG A 162 2.48 -8.18 9.77
CA ARG A 162 2.87 -7.93 11.18
C ARG A 162 2.44 -6.56 11.67
N TYR A 163 2.55 -5.54 10.83
CA TYR A 163 2.10 -4.20 11.14
C TYR A 163 0.61 -4.17 11.47
N TYR A 164 -0.23 -4.76 10.62
CA TYR A 164 -1.68 -4.78 10.84
C TYR A 164 -2.10 -5.71 11.97
N ALA A 165 -1.34 -6.77 12.26
CA ALA A 165 -1.52 -7.57 13.47
C ALA A 165 -1.27 -6.73 14.74
N ALA A 166 -0.17 -5.98 14.78
CA ALA A 166 0.14 -5.09 15.88
C ALA A 166 -0.92 -3.98 16.04
N GLU A 167 -1.40 -3.40 14.94
CA GLU A 167 -2.49 -2.41 14.97
C GLU A 167 -3.79 -2.96 15.55
N ARG A 168 -4.15 -4.21 15.22
CA ARG A 168 -5.29 -4.89 15.83
C ARG A 168 -5.08 -5.08 17.33
N ASP A 169 -3.91 -5.57 17.72
CA ASP A 169 -3.59 -5.85 19.13
C ASP A 169 -3.57 -4.57 19.97
N LEU A 170 -3.06 -3.46 19.40
CA LEU A 170 -3.15 -2.14 20.01
C LEU A 170 -4.60 -1.69 20.18
N ALA A 171 -5.45 -1.88 19.17
CA ALA A 171 -6.87 -1.53 19.28
C ALA A 171 -7.59 -2.38 20.35
N ASP A 172 -7.24 -3.66 20.49
CA ASP A 172 -7.74 -4.55 21.54
C ASP A 172 -7.33 -4.07 22.93
N ALA A 173 -6.06 -3.71 23.12
CA ALA A 173 -5.58 -3.14 24.39
C ALA A 173 -6.30 -1.82 24.73
N MET A 174 -6.46 -0.93 23.77
CA MET A 174 -7.13 0.36 23.98
C MET A 174 -8.63 0.20 24.28
N LEU A 175 -9.30 -0.82 23.74
CA LEU A 175 -10.68 -1.13 24.10
C LEU A 175 -10.78 -1.53 25.57
N ALA A 176 -9.84 -2.34 26.07
CA ALA A 176 -9.77 -2.71 27.48
C ALA A 176 -9.48 -1.48 28.37
N ASP A 177 -8.56 -0.60 27.96
CA ASP A 177 -8.26 0.64 28.70
C ASP A 177 -9.53 1.52 28.86
N ILE A 178 -10.39 1.59 27.85
CA ILE A 178 -11.64 2.36 27.92
C ILE A 178 -12.66 1.72 28.87
N GLU A 179 -12.72 0.39 28.93
CA GLU A 179 -13.57 -0.33 29.89
C GLU A 179 -13.11 -0.07 31.33
N GLU A 180 -11.81 0.09 31.58
CA GLU A 180 -11.29 0.46 32.89
C GLU A 180 -11.59 1.91 33.28
N LEU A 181 -11.56 2.83 32.30
CA LEU A 181 -11.87 4.25 32.51
C LEU A 181 -13.35 4.52 32.80
N ASP A 182 -14.23 3.69 32.25
CA ASP A 182 -15.69 3.84 32.34
C ASP A 182 -16.35 2.45 32.48
N PRO A 183 -16.26 1.84 33.68
CA PRO A 183 -16.79 0.51 33.92
C PRO A 183 -18.32 0.53 33.81
N PRO A 184 -18.95 -0.52 33.24
CA PRO A 184 -20.40 -0.58 33.12
C PRO A 184 -21.05 -0.39 34.51
N GLU A 185 -22.06 0.49 34.57
CA GLU A 185 -22.79 0.78 35.82
C GLU A 185 -23.27 -0.53 36.47
N GLY A 186 -22.57 -0.97 37.52
CA GLY A 186 -22.94 -2.19 38.25
C GLY A 186 -21.82 -2.95 38.97
N THR A 187 -20.53 -2.71 38.68
CA THR A 187 -19.45 -3.46 39.36
C THR A 187 -18.85 -2.73 40.58
N GLY A 188 -19.44 -1.61 41.00
CA GLY A 188 -18.91 -0.75 42.06
C GLY A 188 -19.96 -0.26 43.06
N ARG A 189 -20.61 -1.18 43.80
CA ARG A 189 -20.93 -1.02 45.23
C ARG A 189 -21.71 -2.23 45.79
N SER A 190 -21.10 -2.82 46.81
CA SER A 190 -21.61 -3.76 47.82
C SER A 190 -21.80 -5.22 47.42
#